data_AF-A0A1Q7SS22-F1
#
_entry.id   AF-A0A1Q7SS22-F1
#
_cell.length_a   1.000
_cell.length_b   1.000
_cell.length_c   1.000
_cell.angle_alpha   90.00
_cell.angle_beta   90.00
_cell.angle_gamma   90.00
#
_symmetry.space_group_name_H-M   'P 1'
#
loop_
_entity.id
_entity.type
_entity.pdbx_description
1 polymer ?
#
loop_
_entity_poly.entity_id
_entity_poly.type
_entity_poly.pdbx_seq_one_letter_code
_entity_poly.pdbx_strand_id
1 'polypeptide(L)'
;MEFELSYLVYLKQSNFPYDVPSAISTRNGSLFVIVQEHCYWLYKFLEGRVVERLNRSHLAQLAQMMARYHTLIEKSNLHNGKPASTLYNRAGTLREIEEYRKEILRKTKVNRKENVFLVESARLTPILQGLDDALQSNIGMYPIHRDLISENLLSKQSKLVGVIDFEHVSETNDPIVKDLVVSAILLEGQ
;
A
#
# COMPACT_ATOMS: atom_id res chain seq x y z
N MET A 1 7.34 -7.41 10.96
CA MET A 1 7.53 -6.65 12.21
C MET A 1 8.91 -6.01 12.31
N GLU A 2 10.02 -6.75 12.45
CA GLU A 2 11.35 -6.12 12.64
C GLU A 2 11.70 -5.08 11.56
N PHE A 3 11.42 -5.39 10.30
CA PHE A 3 11.64 -4.45 9.18
C PHE A 3 10.74 -3.22 9.28
N GLU A 4 9.43 -3.38 9.53
CA GLU A 4 8.50 -2.26 9.73
C GLU A 4 8.96 -1.31 10.85
N LEU A 5 9.42 -1.85 11.98
CA LEU A 5 9.89 -1.03 13.09
C LEU A 5 11.19 -0.29 12.75
N SER A 6 12.12 -0.92 12.05
CA SER A 6 13.34 -0.24 11.58
C SER A 6 13.04 0.81 10.50
N TYR A 7 12.04 0.55 9.67
CA TYR A 7 11.51 1.48 8.67
C TYR A 7 10.94 2.75 9.32
N LEU A 8 10.11 2.60 10.35
CA LEU A 8 9.55 3.72 11.12
C LEU A 8 10.64 4.52 11.85
N VAL A 9 11.64 3.83 12.41
CA VAL A 9 12.80 4.49 13.02
C VAL A 9 13.57 5.30 11.98
N TYR A 10 13.78 4.76 10.78
CA TYR A 10 14.44 5.47 9.68
C TYR A 10 13.70 6.74 9.27
N LEU A 11 12.37 6.67 9.09
CA LEU A 11 11.57 7.85 8.74
C LEU A 11 11.72 8.97 9.77
N LYS A 12 11.68 8.61 11.05
CA LYS A 12 11.86 9.54 12.16
C LYS A 12 13.26 10.16 12.17
N GLN A 13 14.31 9.35 12.00
CA GLN A 13 15.70 9.82 11.94
C GLN A 13 16.00 10.68 10.71
N SER A 14 15.26 10.46 9.62
CA SER A 14 15.39 11.18 8.35
C SER A 14 14.56 12.47 8.29
N ASN A 15 14.00 12.91 9.43
CA ASN A 15 13.16 14.10 9.54
C ASN A 15 11.94 14.07 8.59
N PHE A 16 11.29 12.92 8.43
CA PHE A 16 9.99 12.87 7.76
C PHE A 16 9.01 13.79 8.51
N PRO A 17 8.36 14.77 7.85
CA PRO A 17 7.69 15.87 8.56
C PRO A 17 6.27 15.54 9.04
N TYR A 18 5.84 14.29 8.91
CA TYR A 18 4.54 13.80 9.35
C TYR A 18 4.75 12.79 10.46
N ASP A 19 3.84 12.78 11.42
CA ASP A 19 3.84 11.83 12.52
C ASP A 19 3.64 10.41 11.97
N VAL A 20 4.48 9.49 12.44
CA VAL A 20 4.38 8.06 12.17
C VAL A 20 4.46 7.29 13.48
N PRO A 21 3.91 6.07 13.56
CA PRO A 21 4.03 5.24 14.76
C PRO A 21 5.50 5.10 15.20
N SER A 22 5.74 5.33 16.49
CA SER A 22 7.07 5.17 17.10
C SER A 22 6.94 4.18 18.24
N ALA A 23 7.55 3.01 18.08
CA ALA A 23 7.49 1.94 19.07
C ALA A 23 7.98 2.41 20.45
N ILE A 24 7.26 1.97 21.49
CA ILE A 24 7.64 2.12 22.89
C ILE A 24 8.36 0.84 23.29
N SER A 25 9.62 0.96 23.70
CA SER A 25 10.41 -0.18 24.15
C SER A 25 9.83 -0.79 25.43
N THR A 26 9.84 -2.11 25.50
CA THR A 26 9.59 -2.87 26.72
C THR A 26 10.67 -2.60 27.78
N ARG A 27 10.48 -3.09 29.01
CA ARG A 27 11.46 -2.93 30.09
C ARG A 27 12.84 -3.56 29.78
N ASN A 28 12.90 -4.54 28.88
CA ASN A 28 14.13 -5.17 28.44
C ASN A 28 14.67 -4.62 27.10
N GLY A 29 14.10 -3.53 26.58
CA GLY A 29 14.59 -2.85 25.38
C GLY A 29 14.08 -3.41 24.05
N SER A 30 13.26 -4.47 24.05
CA SER A 30 12.60 -4.96 22.83
C SER A 30 11.54 -3.97 22.34
N LEU A 31 11.30 -3.90 21.03
CA LEU A 31 10.27 -3.02 20.44
C LEU A 31 8.92 -3.72 20.24
N PHE A 32 8.88 -5.05 20.37
CA PHE A 32 7.67 -5.86 20.28
C PHE A 32 7.80 -7.11 21.17
N VAL A 33 6.68 -7.78 21.41
CA VAL A 33 6.60 -9.07 22.11
C VAL A 33 5.79 -10.05 21.27
N ILE A 34 6.10 -11.34 21.41
CA ILE A 34 5.32 -12.42 20.80
C ILE A 34 4.59 -13.15 21.92
N VAL A 35 3.26 -13.22 21.85
CA VAL A 35 2.42 -13.92 22.81
C VAL A 35 1.43 -14.78 22.02
N GLN A 36 1.43 -16.09 22.25
CA GLN A 36 0.55 -17.03 21.53
C GLN A 36 0.63 -16.88 20.01
N GLU A 37 1.85 -16.84 19.45
CA GLU A 37 2.11 -16.66 18.01
C GLU A 37 1.66 -15.30 17.42
N HIS A 38 1.05 -14.43 18.21
CA HIS A 38 0.70 -13.08 17.82
C HIS A 38 1.80 -12.09 18.21
N CYS A 39 2.06 -11.14 17.31
CA CYS A 39 3.03 -10.08 17.52
C CYS A 39 2.33 -8.82 18.04
N TYR A 40 2.81 -8.28 19.16
CA TYR A 40 2.27 -7.07 19.77
C TYR A 40 3.38 -6.04 19.95
N TRP A 41 3.06 -4.79 19.64
CA TRP A 41 3.91 -3.64 19.94
C TRP A 41 3.04 -2.47 20.33
N LEU A 42 3.61 -1.53 21.07
CA LEU A 42 2.92 -0.34 21.53
C LEU A 42 3.59 0.87 20.91
N TYR A 43 2.81 1.87 20.54
CA TYR A 43 3.31 3.17 20.14
C TYR A 43 2.47 4.26 20.80
N LYS A 44 3.05 5.45 20.91
CA LYS A 44 2.31 6.60 21.44
C LYS A 44 1.18 6.94 20.49
N PHE A 45 -0.03 7.11 21.02
CA PHE A 45 -1.17 7.58 20.24
C PHE A 45 -0.82 8.85 19.46
N LEU A 46 -1.13 8.86 18.16
CA LEU A 46 -0.89 9.98 17.27
C LEU A 46 -2.11 10.90 17.27
N GLU A 47 -1.89 12.18 17.58
CA GLU A 47 -2.96 13.17 17.66
C GLU A 47 -3.52 13.53 16.29
N GLY A 48 -4.83 13.40 16.11
CA GLY A 48 -5.50 13.73 14.85
C GLY A 48 -6.83 12.99 14.71
N ARG A 49 -7.50 13.22 13.60
CA ARG A 49 -8.66 12.44 13.17
C ARG A 49 -8.33 11.79 11.83
N VAL A 50 -8.76 10.55 11.67
CA VAL A 50 -8.72 9.87 10.37
C VAL A 50 -9.43 10.72 9.33
N VAL A 51 -8.86 10.80 8.13
CA VAL A 51 -9.49 11.51 7.03
C VAL A 51 -10.64 10.66 6.50
N GLU A 52 -11.89 11.06 6.77
CA GLU A 52 -13.06 10.30 6.30
C GLU A 52 -13.26 10.39 4.78
N ARG A 53 -12.87 11.52 4.17
CA ARG A 53 -12.99 11.74 2.73
C ARG A 53 -11.88 12.65 2.21
N LEU A 54 -11.21 12.19 1.15
CA LEU A 54 -10.24 13.00 0.43
C LEU A 54 -10.96 14.07 -0.39
N ASN A 55 -10.58 15.32 -0.15
CA ASN A 55 -10.97 16.47 -0.96
C ASN A 55 -9.73 17.05 -1.66
N ARG A 56 -9.92 18.05 -2.54
CA ARG A 56 -8.80 18.63 -3.31
C ARG A 56 -7.66 19.17 -2.44
N SER A 57 -7.94 19.73 -1.26
CA SER A 57 -6.92 20.19 -0.32
C SER A 57 -6.16 19.01 0.29
N HIS A 58 -6.86 17.97 0.73
CA HIS A 58 -6.22 16.74 1.24
C HIS A 58 -5.34 16.09 0.17
N LEU A 59 -5.79 16.04 -1.09
CA LEU A 59 -5.01 15.46 -2.18
C LEU A 59 -3.73 16.23 -2.47
N ALA A 60 -3.79 17.57 -2.44
CA ALA A 60 -2.58 18.38 -2.58
C ALA A 60 -1.58 18.10 -1.44
N GLN A 61 -2.08 17.96 -0.21
CA GLN A 61 -1.24 17.64 0.96
C GLN A 61 -0.69 16.21 0.91
N LEU A 62 -1.50 15.25 0.48
CA LEU A 62 -1.09 13.86 0.28
C LEU A 62 -0.01 13.77 -0.80
N ALA A 63 -0.19 14.43 -1.94
CA ALA A 63 0.83 14.47 -2.99
C ALA A 63 2.16 15.07 -2.50
N GLN A 64 2.11 16.14 -1.69
CA GLN A 64 3.30 16.73 -1.07
C GLN A 64 3.96 15.77 -0.08
N MET A 65 3.16 15.07 0.73
CA MET A 65 3.64 14.07 1.67
C MET A 65 4.31 12.91 0.94
N MET A 66 3.67 12.38 -0.11
CA MET A 66 4.19 11.28 -0.93
C MET A 66 5.51 11.66 -1.61
N ALA A 67 5.60 12.83 -2.21
CA ALA A 67 6.84 13.29 -2.83
C ALA A 67 8.00 13.32 -1.82
N ARG A 68 7.75 13.79 -0.60
CA ARG A 68 8.75 13.81 0.48
C ARG A 68 9.09 12.39 0.97
N TYR A 69 8.07 11.57 1.20
CA TYR A 69 8.20 10.19 1.61
C TYR A 69 9.04 9.40 0.62
N HIS A 70 8.64 9.36 -0.65
CA HIS A 70 9.35 8.65 -1.72
C HIS A 70 10.78 9.15 -1.90
N THR A 71 11.02 10.47 -1.84
CA THR A 71 12.40 11.01 -1.89
C THR A 71 13.28 10.46 -0.77
N LEU A 72 12.75 10.28 0.45
CA LEU A 72 13.50 9.69 1.55
C LEU A 72 13.79 8.22 1.28
N ILE A 73 12.78 7.46 0.84
CA ILE A 73 12.92 6.03 0.57
C ILE A 73 13.90 5.75 -0.57
N GLU A 74 13.85 6.52 -1.65
CA GLU A 74 14.77 6.39 -2.78
C GLU A 74 16.23 6.63 -2.39
N LYS A 75 16.47 7.52 -1.41
CA LYS A 75 17.80 7.82 -0.86
C LYS A 75 18.20 6.88 0.28
N SER A 76 17.30 6.01 0.71
CA SER A 76 17.55 5.08 1.79
C SER A 76 18.28 3.84 1.31
N ASN A 77 18.91 3.13 2.24
CA ASN A 77 19.38 1.76 2.02
C ASN A 77 18.39 0.73 2.59
N LEU A 78 17.10 1.10 2.74
CA LEU A 78 16.10 0.21 3.29
C LEU A 78 15.79 -0.90 2.30
N HIS A 79 15.97 -2.14 2.75
CA HIS A 79 15.64 -3.32 1.97
C HIS A 79 15.04 -4.37 2.89
N ASN A 80 13.81 -4.78 2.60
CA ASN A 80 13.07 -5.78 3.40
C ASN A 80 13.49 -7.24 3.12
N GLY A 81 14.52 -7.47 2.30
CA GLY A 81 14.96 -8.80 1.85
C GLY A 81 13.93 -9.57 1.04
N LYS A 82 12.82 -8.93 0.63
CA LYS A 82 11.76 -9.55 -0.17
C LYS A 82 12.02 -9.36 -1.66
N PRO A 83 11.54 -10.29 -2.51
CA PRO A 83 11.61 -10.11 -3.95
C PRO A 83 10.81 -8.86 -4.35
N ALA A 84 11.28 -8.19 -5.40
CA ALA A 84 10.49 -7.17 -6.08
C ALA A 84 9.20 -7.79 -6.61
N SER A 85 8.11 -7.04 -6.55
CA SER A 85 6.85 -7.48 -7.11
C SER A 85 6.95 -7.53 -8.64
N THR A 86 6.05 -8.30 -9.25
CA THR A 86 5.80 -8.13 -10.68
C THR A 86 4.95 -6.88 -10.87
N LEU A 87 5.40 -5.96 -11.72
CA LEU A 87 4.86 -4.61 -11.86
C LEU A 87 3.33 -4.58 -11.99
N TYR A 88 2.80 -5.48 -12.83
CA TYR A 88 1.37 -5.58 -13.09
C TYR A 88 0.71 -6.82 -12.48
N ASN A 89 1.47 -7.71 -11.83
CA ASN A 89 1.01 -9.05 -11.43
C ASN A 89 0.21 -9.78 -12.53
N ARG A 90 0.57 -9.53 -13.80
CA ARG A 90 -0.23 -9.90 -14.97
C ARG A 90 -0.60 -11.38 -14.97
N ALA A 91 0.38 -12.25 -14.72
CA ALA A 91 0.18 -13.70 -14.70
C ALA A 91 -0.74 -14.17 -13.57
N GLY A 92 -0.65 -13.54 -12.39
CA GLY A 92 -1.53 -13.79 -11.25
C GLY A 92 -2.96 -13.38 -11.57
N THR A 93 -3.15 -12.13 -11.96
CA THR A 93 -4.48 -11.56 -12.26
C THR A 93 -5.18 -12.29 -13.42
N LEU A 94 -4.47 -12.61 -14.51
CA LEU A 94 -5.06 -13.36 -15.63
C LEU A 94 -5.50 -14.76 -15.22
N ARG A 95 -4.72 -15.43 -14.37
CA ARG A 95 -5.08 -16.76 -13.84
C ARG A 95 -6.31 -16.70 -12.96
N GLU A 96 -6.39 -15.76 -12.02
CA GLU A 96 -7.56 -15.58 -11.15
C GLU A 96 -8.82 -15.28 -11.97
N ILE A 97 -8.72 -14.39 -12.95
CA ILE A 97 -9.81 -14.10 -13.88
C ILE A 97 -10.28 -15.38 -14.58
N GLU A 98 -9.36 -16.14 -15.16
CA GLU A 98 -9.70 -17.35 -15.92
C GLU A 98 -10.26 -18.48 -15.04
N GLU A 99 -9.73 -18.65 -13.83
CA GLU A 99 -10.25 -19.62 -12.86
C GLU A 99 -11.68 -19.29 -12.45
N TYR A 100 -11.98 -18.02 -12.15
CA TYR A 100 -13.33 -17.60 -11.80
C TYR A 100 -14.29 -17.66 -12.99
N ARG A 101 -13.83 -17.33 -14.21
CA ARG A 101 -14.61 -17.54 -15.44
C ARG A 101 -15.00 -19.02 -15.61
N LYS A 102 -14.05 -19.95 -15.45
CA LYS A 102 -14.31 -21.39 -15.52
C LYS A 102 -15.30 -21.84 -14.45
N GLU A 103 -15.22 -21.29 -13.24
CA GLU A 103 -16.19 -21.59 -12.17
C GLU A 103 -17.61 -21.17 -12.58
N ILE A 104 -17.79 -19.94 -13.09
CA ILE A 104 -19.09 -19.44 -13.53
C ILE A 104 -19.67 -20.29 -14.67
N LEU A 105 -18.84 -20.65 -15.66
CA LEU A 105 -19.27 -21.43 -16.83
C LEU A 105 -19.68 -22.87 -16.48
N ARG A 106 -19.28 -23.39 -15.32
CA ARG A 106 -19.71 -24.70 -14.81
C ARG A 106 -21.08 -24.65 -14.10
N LYS A 107 -21.60 -23.47 -13.80
CA LYS A 107 -22.88 -23.31 -13.08
C LYS A 107 -24.05 -23.54 -14.04
N THR A 108 -25.09 -24.22 -13.57
CA THR A 108 -26.36 -24.38 -14.29
C THR A 108 -27.17 -23.09 -14.36
N LYS A 109 -26.96 -22.15 -13.44
CA LYS A 109 -27.60 -20.83 -13.44
C LYS A 109 -26.59 -19.75 -13.09
N VAL A 110 -26.42 -18.80 -14.00
CA VAL A 110 -25.53 -17.64 -13.85
C VAL A 110 -26.34 -16.42 -13.42
N ASN A 111 -25.85 -15.69 -12.42
CA ASN A 111 -26.52 -14.49 -11.93
C ASN A 111 -26.07 -13.21 -12.69
N ARG A 112 -26.76 -12.09 -12.44
CA ARG A 112 -26.47 -10.81 -13.13
C ARG A 112 -25.02 -10.34 -12.93
N LYS A 113 -24.46 -10.44 -11.71
CA LYS A 113 -23.09 -10.00 -11.42
C LYS A 113 -22.07 -10.87 -12.13
N GLU A 114 -22.30 -12.18 -12.17
CA GLU A 114 -21.45 -13.13 -12.88
C GLU A 114 -21.48 -12.89 -14.40
N ASN A 115 -22.65 -12.59 -14.98
CA ASN A 115 -22.75 -12.19 -16.38
C ASN A 115 -21.96 -10.91 -16.68
N VAL A 116 -22.07 -9.89 -15.80
CA VAL A 116 -21.26 -8.67 -15.92
C VAL A 116 -19.77 -9.00 -15.85
N PHE A 117 -19.35 -9.82 -14.88
CA PHE A 117 -17.97 -10.25 -14.76
C PHE A 117 -17.47 -10.96 -16.02
N LEU A 118 -18.25 -11.88 -16.62
CA LEU A 118 -17.86 -12.57 -17.85
C LEU A 118 -17.65 -11.61 -19.02
N VAL A 119 -18.50 -10.57 -19.14
CA VAL A 119 -18.38 -9.54 -20.20
C VAL A 119 -17.17 -8.65 -19.96
N GLU A 120 -17.04 -8.08 -18.76
CA GLU A 120 -15.95 -7.13 -18.47
C GLU A 120 -14.59 -7.82 -18.42
N SER A 121 -14.50 -9.03 -17.86
CA SER A 121 -13.24 -9.81 -17.89
C SER A 121 -12.79 -10.13 -19.32
N ALA A 122 -13.72 -10.41 -20.25
CA ALA A 122 -13.37 -10.62 -21.65
C ALA A 122 -12.81 -9.36 -22.32
N ARG A 123 -13.27 -8.17 -21.90
CA ARG A 123 -12.73 -6.88 -22.37
C ARG A 123 -11.38 -6.53 -21.74
N LEU A 124 -11.21 -6.83 -20.45
CA LEU A 124 -10.00 -6.54 -19.70
C LEU A 124 -8.83 -7.48 -20.04
N THR A 125 -9.12 -8.74 -20.36
CA THR A 125 -8.10 -9.76 -20.66
C THR A 125 -7.08 -9.31 -21.72
N PRO A 126 -7.47 -8.83 -22.92
CA PRO A 126 -6.51 -8.38 -23.92
C PRO A 126 -5.73 -7.13 -23.47
N ILE A 127 -6.33 -6.25 -22.68
CA ILE A 127 -5.63 -5.08 -22.12
C ILE A 127 -4.53 -5.54 -21.17
N LEU A 128 -4.84 -6.45 -20.24
CA LEU A 128 -3.89 -7.03 -19.29
C LEU A 128 -2.78 -7.82 -20.01
N GLN A 129 -3.11 -8.56 -21.07
CA GLN A 129 -2.13 -9.27 -21.89
C GLN A 129 -1.17 -8.32 -22.61
N GLY A 130 -1.66 -7.14 -23.02
CA GLY A 130 -0.86 -6.10 -23.65
C GLY A 130 0.06 -5.32 -22.70
N LEU A 131 -0.09 -5.48 -21.39
CA LEU A 131 0.86 -4.93 -20.41
C LEU A 131 2.15 -5.74 -20.44
N ASP A 132 3.27 -5.11 -20.75
CA ASP A 132 4.59 -5.75 -20.79
C ASP A 132 5.45 -5.30 -19.59
N ASP A 133 5.85 -6.27 -18.76
CA ASP A 133 6.74 -6.04 -17.62
C ASP A 133 8.16 -5.64 -18.09
N ALA A 134 8.55 -5.95 -19.34
CA ALA A 134 9.89 -5.67 -19.87
C ALA A 134 10.13 -4.19 -20.20
N LEU A 135 9.07 -3.39 -20.38
CA LEU A 135 9.19 -1.97 -20.77
C LEU A 135 9.74 -1.06 -19.66
N GLN A 136 9.99 -1.56 -18.45
CA GLN A 136 10.31 -0.72 -17.28
C GLN A 136 11.49 -1.23 -16.44
N SER A 137 12.53 -1.80 -17.07
CA SER A 137 13.72 -2.36 -16.39
C SER A 137 14.53 -1.36 -15.54
N ASN A 138 14.23 -0.07 -15.61
CA ASN A 138 14.97 1.00 -14.93
C ASN A 138 14.18 1.67 -13.79
N ILE A 139 12.99 1.16 -13.43
CA ILE A 139 12.24 1.73 -12.32
C ILE A 139 12.77 1.17 -11.00
N GLY A 140 13.15 2.07 -10.10
CA GLY A 140 13.57 1.70 -8.76
C GLY A 140 12.42 1.02 -7.99
N MET A 141 12.74 -0.08 -7.33
CA MET A 141 11.80 -0.87 -6.52
C MET A 141 12.14 -0.67 -5.05
N TYR A 142 11.14 -0.28 -4.27
CA TYR A 142 11.33 0.14 -2.89
C TYR A 142 10.27 -0.47 -1.96
N PRO A 143 10.57 -0.64 -0.67
CA PRO A 143 9.58 -1.02 0.32
C PRO A 143 8.68 0.19 0.61
N ILE A 144 7.65 0.40 -0.22
CA ILE A 144 6.70 1.50 -0.10
C ILE A 144 5.48 1.13 0.76
N HIS A 145 4.62 2.10 1.07
CA HIS A 145 3.50 1.93 2.00
C HIS A 145 2.38 1.05 1.45
N ARG A 146 2.08 1.13 0.14
CA ARG A 146 1.05 0.39 -0.60
C ARG A 146 -0.40 0.60 -0.19
N ASP A 147 -0.66 1.41 0.83
CA ASP A 147 -2.00 1.64 1.38
C ASP A 147 -2.19 3.07 1.89
N LEU A 148 -1.76 4.05 1.08
CA LEU A 148 -1.95 5.48 1.37
C LEU A 148 -3.38 5.91 1.04
N ILE A 149 -4.31 5.35 1.80
CA ILE A 149 -5.76 5.57 1.74
C ILE A 149 -6.22 6.48 2.86
N SER A 150 -7.44 7.00 2.76
CA SER A 150 -7.95 8.03 3.68
C SER A 150 -7.98 7.58 5.16
N GLU A 151 -8.20 6.28 5.35
CA GLU A 151 -8.26 5.55 6.61
C GLU A 151 -6.90 5.53 7.33
N ASN A 152 -5.81 5.59 6.57
CA ASN A 152 -4.44 5.56 7.07
C ASN A 152 -3.81 6.95 7.19
N LEU A 153 -4.59 8.01 6.94
CA LEU A 153 -4.16 9.40 7.01
C LEU A 153 -4.77 10.10 8.22
N LEU A 154 -3.93 10.79 8.97
CA LEU A 154 -4.36 11.59 10.12
C LEU A 154 -4.35 13.07 9.79
N SER A 155 -5.42 13.77 10.15
CA SER A 155 -5.57 15.21 9.97
C SER A 155 -5.88 15.94 11.28
N LYS A 156 -5.38 17.17 11.39
CA LYS A 156 -5.68 18.10 12.49
C LYS A 156 -5.91 19.48 11.92
N GLN A 157 -7.07 20.08 12.20
CA GLN A 157 -7.44 21.41 11.68
C GLN A 157 -7.28 21.51 10.14
N SER A 158 -7.73 20.50 9.41
CA SER A 158 -7.64 20.40 7.94
C SER A 158 -6.22 20.27 7.37
N LYS A 159 -5.22 20.04 8.22
CA LYS A 159 -3.85 19.72 7.81
C LYS A 159 -3.57 18.25 8.01
N LEU A 160 -2.95 17.61 7.01
CA LEU A 160 -2.41 16.27 7.16
C LEU A 160 -1.24 16.33 8.15
N VAL A 161 -1.30 15.52 9.20
CA VAL A 161 -0.32 15.52 10.30
C VAL A 161 0.37 14.18 10.47
N GLY A 162 -0.21 13.08 10.00
CA GLY A 162 0.39 11.76 10.19
C GLY A 162 -0.11 10.70 9.24
N VAL A 163 0.60 9.58 9.24
CA VAL A 163 0.31 8.36 8.48
C VAL A 163 0.44 7.18 9.42
N ILE A 164 -0.43 6.19 9.28
CA ILE A 164 -0.42 4.95 10.07
C ILE A 164 -0.49 3.73 9.15
N ASP A 165 -0.38 2.54 9.75
CA ASP A 165 -0.56 1.25 9.07
C ASP A 165 0.52 0.92 8.02
N PHE A 166 1.76 0.79 8.50
CA PHE A 166 2.93 0.52 7.67
C PHE A 166 3.18 -0.99 7.45
N GLU A 167 2.23 -1.88 7.73
CA GLU A 167 2.48 -3.33 7.73
C GLU A 167 2.99 -3.86 6.38
N HIS A 168 2.50 -3.28 5.29
CA HIS A 168 2.83 -3.70 3.92
C HIS A 168 4.27 -3.39 3.47
N VAL A 169 5.00 -2.50 4.16
CA VAL A 169 6.40 -2.17 3.79
C VAL A 169 7.32 -3.40 3.90
N SER A 170 6.92 -4.38 4.70
CA SER A 170 7.66 -5.62 4.93
C SER A 170 7.39 -6.73 3.89
N GLU A 171 6.45 -6.54 2.96
CA GLU A 171 5.94 -7.62 2.11
C GLU A 171 6.69 -7.79 0.78
N THR A 172 7.00 -6.69 0.09
CA THR A 172 7.61 -6.70 -1.24
C THR A 172 8.27 -5.36 -1.54
N ASN A 173 8.96 -5.26 -2.68
CA ASN A 173 9.48 -4.01 -3.20
C ASN A 173 8.72 -3.65 -4.48
N ASP A 174 8.20 -2.44 -4.51
CA ASP A 174 7.30 -1.94 -5.55
C ASP A 174 7.80 -0.58 -6.05
N PRO A 175 7.43 -0.17 -7.27
CA PRO A 175 7.73 1.18 -7.73
C PRO A 175 6.85 2.20 -7.01
N ILE A 176 7.41 3.39 -6.74
CA ILE A 176 6.70 4.47 -6.03
C ILE A 176 5.35 4.86 -6.68
N VAL A 177 5.20 4.64 -7.99
CA VAL A 177 3.96 4.90 -8.73
C VAL A 177 2.79 4.07 -8.20
N LYS A 178 3.04 2.92 -7.57
CA LYS A 178 1.99 2.07 -7.04
C LYS A 178 1.26 2.72 -5.86
N ASP A 179 1.97 3.46 -5.00
CA ASP A 179 1.32 4.27 -3.97
C ASP A 179 0.41 5.34 -4.59
N LEU A 180 0.82 5.96 -5.71
CA LEU A 180 0.01 6.98 -6.40
C LEU A 180 -1.30 6.40 -6.93
N VAL A 181 -1.23 5.20 -7.51
CA VAL A 181 -2.40 4.51 -8.07
C VAL A 181 -3.41 4.15 -6.99
N VAL A 182 -2.94 3.63 -5.84
CA VAL A 182 -3.81 3.30 -4.70
C VAL A 182 -4.57 4.52 -4.20
N SER A 183 -3.87 5.66 -4.05
CA SER A 183 -4.53 6.91 -3.64
C SER A 183 -5.47 7.48 -4.72
N ALA A 184 -5.21 7.23 -6.00
CA ALA A 184 -6.03 7.73 -7.11
C ALA A 184 -7.32 6.93 -7.32
N ILE A 185 -7.33 5.61 -7.12
CA ILE A 185 -8.52 4.76 -7.29
C ILE A 185 -9.65 5.18 -6.33
N LEU A 186 -9.31 5.70 -5.15
CA LEU A 186 -10.27 6.24 -4.18
C LEU A 186 -10.98 7.53 -4.62
N LEU A 187 -10.54 8.14 -5.73
CA LEU A 187 -11.18 9.32 -6.30
C LEU A 187 -12.38 8.98 -7.18
N GLU A 188 -12.39 7.80 -7.81
CA GLU A 188 -13.40 7.43 -8.81
C GLU A 188 -14.64 6.76 -8.20
N GLY A 189 -14.63 6.48 -6.89
CA GLY A 189 -15.79 5.98 -6.15
C GLY A 189 -16.73 7.06 -5.60
N GLN A 190 -16.55 8.33 -5.99
CA GLN A 190 -17.28 9.50 -5.48
C GLN A 190 -18.38 10.01 -6.41
#